data_AF-A0A8T4TRT1-F1
#
_entry.id   AF-A0A8T4TRT1-F1
#
_cell.length_a   1.000
_cell.length_b   1.000
_cell.length_c   1.000
_cell.angle_alpha   90.00
_cell.angle_beta   90.00
_cell.angle_gamma   90.00
#
_symmetry.space_group_name_H-M   'P 1'
#
loop_
_entity.id
_entity.type
_entity.pdbx_description
1 polymer ?
#
loop_
_entity_poly.entity_id
_entity_poly.type
_entity_poly.pdbx_seq_one_letter_code
_entity_poly.pdbx_strand_id
1 'polypeptide(L)'
;MIDRKYLISLIAILVLAVLFVIAIAFSPDNKTNEENKEETCEEKCKGVESCLQQCADITANLATLNNDVSGCDRIQDLVKRDECIRNVGLKVALNTGDETQCQDENCRSAVLLSKAISTKDSSLCEQITIEAMKTDCLNLVS
;
A
#
# COMPACT_ATOMS: atom_id res chain seq x y z
N MET A 1 15.48 18.13 -73.05
CA MET A 1 16.83 17.52 -73.00
C MET A 1 17.30 17.65 -71.56
N ILE A 2 17.05 16.62 -70.72
CA ILE A 2 17.39 16.68 -69.28
C ILE A 2 18.91 16.63 -69.18
N ASP A 3 19.49 17.66 -68.55
CA ASP A 3 20.92 17.82 -68.42
C ASP A 3 21.50 16.68 -67.58
N ARG A 4 22.59 16.06 -68.05
CA ARG A 4 23.21 14.87 -67.42
C ARG A 4 23.59 15.13 -65.96
N LYS A 5 23.88 16.40 -65.62
CA LYS A 5 24.16 16.85 -64.24
C LYS A 5 22.93 16.75 -63.33
N TYR A 6 21.74 17.01 -63.86
CA TYR A 6 20.48 16.95 -63.12
C TYR A 6 20.09 15.50 -62.80
N LEU A 7 20.34 14.59 -63.74
CA LEU A 7 20.12 13.15 -63.54
C LEU A 7 21.00 12.59 -62.40
N ILE A 8 22.27 12.98 -62.35
CA ILE A 8 23.21 12.55 -61.30
C ILE A 8 22.79 13.11 -59.93
N SER A 9 22.35 14.38 -59.88
CA SER A 9 21.89 15.00 -58.64
C SER A 9 20.62 14.32 -58.08
N LEU A 10 19.67 13.95 -58.94
CA LEU A 10 18.46 13.21 -58.53
C LEU A 10 18.78 11.83 -57.97
N ILE A 11 19.72 11.10 -58.58
CA ILE A 11 20.15 9.79 -58.09
C ILE A 11 20.83 9.92 -56.73
N ALA A 12 21.70 10.93 -56.55
CA ALA A 12 22.38 11.16 -55.27
C ALA A 12 21.39 11.47 -54.13
N ILE A 13 20.34 12.27 -54.40
CA ILE A 13 19.30 12.59 -53.41
C ILE A 13 18.49 11.33 -53.06
N LEU A 14 18.13 10.51 -54.04
CA LEU A 14 17.42 9.25 -53.81
C LEU A 14 18.24 8.28 -52.95
N VAL A 15 19.54 8.14 -53.23
CA VAL A 15 20.43 7.28 -52.44
C VAL A 15 20.54 7.78 -51.00
N LEU A 16 20.70 9.09 -50.79
CA LEU A 16 20.73 9.69 -49.45
C LEU A 16 19.43 9.49 -48.69
N ALA A 17 18.28 9.65 -49.35
CA ALA A 17 16.97 9.42 -48.74
C ALA A 17 16.80 7.96 -48.31
N VAL A 18 17.22 7.00 -49.14
CA VAL A 18 17.16 5.57 -48.81
C VAL A 18 18.08 5.23 -47.63
N LEU A 19 19.30 5.77 -47.60
CA LEU A 19 20.22 5.56 -46.48
C LEU A 19 19.68 6.14 -45.16
N PHE A 20 18.99 7.29 -45.22
CA PHE A 20 18.38 7.90 -44.04
C PHE A 20 17.21 7.06 -43.50
N VAL A 21 16.38 6.49 -44.39
CA VAL A 21 15.29 5.58 -43.98
C VAL A 21 15.84 4.29 -43.35
N ILE A 22 16.93 3.74 -43.90
CA ILE A 22 17.61 2.58 -43.32
C ILE A 22 18.16 2.92 -41.93
N ALA A 23 18.79 4.08 -41.74
CA ALA A 23 19.30 4.48 -40.42
C ALA A 23 18.19 4.62 -39.36
N ILE A 24 17.01 5.11 -39.74
CA ILE A 24 15.86 5.19 -38.84
C ILE A 24 15.28 3.79 -38.54
N ALA A 25 15.18 2.91 -39.54
CA ALA A 25 14.64 1.56 -39.38
C ALA A 25 15.57 0.60 -38.61
N PHE A 26 16.88 0.83 -38.68
CA PHE A 26 17.91 0.03 -37.98
C PHE A 26 18.50 0.75 -36.77
N SER A 27 17.83 1.76 -36.23
CA SER A 27 18.17 2.22 -34.88
C SER A 27 17.80 1.12 -33.90
N PRO A 28 18.78 0.48 -33.22
CA PRO A 28 18.45 -0.48 -32.18
C PRO A 28 17.75 0.29 -31.07
N ASP A 29 16.48 -0.05 -30.85
CA ASP A 29 15.70 0.35 -29.69
C ASP A 29 16.40 -0.26 -28.47
N ASN A 30 17.48 0.39 -27.99
CA ASN A 30 18.19 0.00 -26.78
C ASN A 30 17.34 0.41 -25.57
N LYS A 31 16.19 -0.23 -25.43
CA LYS A 31 15.43 -0.26 -24.20
C LYS A 31 16.07 -1.29 -23.29
N THR A 32 17.22 -0.93 -22.73
CA THR A 32 17.60 -1.42 -21.40
C THR A 32 16.64 -0.76 -20.41
N ASN A 33 15.43 -1.28 -20.31
CA ASN A 33 14.65 -1.19 -19.08
C ASN A 33 15.33 -2.14 -18.08
N GLU A 34 16.43 -1.67 -17.47
CA GLU A 34 16.75 -2.15 -16.13
C GLU A 34 15.61 -1.66 -15.23
N GLU A 35 14.64 -2.56 -14.96
CA GLU A 35 13.85 -2.46 -13.75
C GLU A 35 14.83 -2.49 -12.58
N ASN A 36 15.25 -1.32 -12.13
CA ASN A 36 15.95 -1.15 -10.88
C ASN A 36 14.94 -1.45 -9.77
N LYS A 37 14.76 -2.74 -9.47
CA LYS A 37 13.86 -3.22 -8.42
C LYS A 37 14.39 -2.66 -7.10
N GLU A 38 13.73 -1.62 -6.61
CA GLU A 38 14.11 -0.98 -5.36
C GLU A 38 14.07 -2.01 -4.23
N GLU A 39 15.21 -2.21 -3.57
CA GLU A 39 15.33 -3.12 -2.43
C GLU A 39 14.37 -2.69 -1.30
N THR A 40 13.68 -3.67 -0.70
CA THR A 40 12.82 -3.42 0.47
C THR A 40 13.63 -3.04 1.71
N CYS A 41 12.96 -2.51 2.73
CA CYS A 41 13.61 -2.19 4.00
C CYS A 41 14.29 -3.42 4.61
N GLU A 42 13.62 -4.56 4.56
CA GLU A 42 14.09 -5.83 5.10
C GLU A 42 15.29 -6.38 4.32
N GLU A 43 15.28 -6.26 2.99
CA GLU A 43 16.41 -6.64 2.12
C GLU A 43 17.66 -5.83 2.48
N LYS A 44 17.50 -4.51 2.72
CA LYS A 44 18.59 -3.62 3.15
C LYS A 44 19.14 -3.98 4.54
N CYS A 45 18.32 -4.57 5.41
CA CYS A 45 18.73 -4.94 6.77
C CYS A 45 19.64 -6.17 6.84
N LYS A 46 19.71 -7.01 5.78
CA LYS A 46 20.58 -8.21 5.74
C LYS A 46 20.49 -9.10 6.99
N GLY A 47 19.28 -9.21 7.58
CA GLY A 47 19.03 -10.04 8.77
C GLY A 47 19.38 -9.42 10.12
N VAL A 48 19.81 -8.15 10.18
CA VAL A 48 20.07 -7.47 11.46
C VAL A 48 18.76 -7.25 12.22
N GLU A 49 18.60 -7.93 13.36
CA GLU A 49 17.35 -7.97 14.14
C GLU A 49 16.82 -6.58 14.49
N SER A 50 17.67 -5.69 15.03
CA SER A 50 17.26 -4.33 15.39
C SER A 50 16.85 -3.47 14.20
N CYS A 51 17.36 -3.77 13.00
CA CYS A 51 16.97 -3.12 11.75
C CYS A 51 15.62 -3.64 11.27
N LEU A 52 15.42 -4.97 11.28
CA LEU A 52 14.15 -5.60 10.93
C LEU A 52 13.02 -5.13 11.86
N GLN A 53 13.32 -5.01 13.15
CA GLN A 53 12.43 -4.45 14.15
C GLN A 53 11.93 -3.06 13.74
N GLN A 54 12.86 -2.16 13.37
CA GLN A 54 12.55 -0.80 12.91
C GLN A 54 11.76 -0.78 11.60
N CYS A 55 12.11 -1.64 10.63
CA CYS A 55 11.36 -1.76 9.38
C CYS A 55 9.89 -2.13 9.64
N ALA A 56 9.66 -3.09 10.52
CA ALA A 56 8.31 -3.50 10.91
C ALA A 56 7.55 -2.37 11.61
N ASP A 57 8.20 -1.63 12.53
CA ASP A 57 7.57 -0.51 13.24
C ASP A 57 7.19 0.63 12.30
N ILE A 58 8.08 1.00 11.38
CA ILE A 58 7.81 2.03 10.37
C ILE A 58 6.64 1.60 9.47
N THR A 59 6.64 0.34 9.04
CA THR A 59 5.58 -0.22 8.19
C THR A 59 4.23 -0.20 8.92
N ALA A 60 4.20 -0.64 10.18
CA ALA A 60 2.99 -0.63 11.00
C ALA A 60 2.47 0.79 11.26
N ASN A 61 3.36 1.74 11.52
CA ASN A 61 3.00 3.15 11.69
C ASN A 61 2.41 3.74 10.41
N LEU A 62 2.99 3.43 9.24
CA LEU A 62 2.48 3.89 7.95
C LEU A 62 1.09 3.30 7.65
N ALA A 63 0.91 2.00 7.86
CA ALA A 63 -0.37 1.31 7.75
C ALA A 63 -1.43 1.96 8.66
N THR A 64 -1.05 2.26 9.91
CA THR A 64 -1.92 2.94 10.89
C THR A 64 -2.29 4.34 10.44
N LEU A 65 -1.34 5.15 9.98
CA LEU A 65 -1.61 6.52 9.51
C LEU A 65 -2.58 6.52 8.32
N ASN A 66 -2.41 5.56 7.41
CA ASN A 66 -3.21 5.45 6.20
C ASN A 66 -4.52 4.66 6.37
N ASN A 67 -4.79 4.10 7.56
CA ASN A 67 -5.90 3.17 7.79
C ASN A 67 -5.89 1.98 6.80
N ASP A 68 -4.69 1.52 6.43
CA ASP A 68 -4.49 0.49 5.42
C ASP A 68 -4.01 -0.81 6.08
N VAL A 69 -4.96 -1.70 6.37
CA VAL A 69 -4.67 -3.02 6.96
C VAL A 69 -3.79 -3.85 6.05
N SER A 70 -3.94 -3.74 4.72
CA SER A 70 -3.14 -4.50 3.75
C SER A 70 -1.66 -4.09 3.78
N GLY A 71 -1.37 -2.86 4.22
CA GLY A 71 -0.01 -2.40 4.47
C GLY A 71 0.75 -3.27 5.49
N CYS A 72 0.05 -3.93 6.42
CA CYS A 72 0.66 -4.84 7.39
C CYS A 72 1.24 -6.11 6.76
N ASP A 73 0.75 -6.55 5.59
CA ASP A 73 1.22 -7.79 4.93
C ASP A 73 2.71 -7.76 4.55
N ARG A 74 3.28 -6.56 4.50
CA ARG A 74 4.69 -6.31 4.21
C ARG A 74 5.61 -6.64 5.39
N ILE A 75 5.07 -6.74 6.61
CA ILE A 75 5.85 -7.04 7.81
C ILE A 75 6.19 -8.54 7.84
N GLN A 76 7.47 -8.89 7.77
CA GLN A 76 7.89 -10.31 7.74
C GLN A 76 7.68 -11.04 9.07
N ASP A 77 7.89 -10.35 10.19
CA ASP A 77 7.64 -10.91 11.52
C ASP A 77 6.14 -11.12 11.73
N LEU A 78 5.74 -12.38 11.92
CA LEU A 78 4.31 -12.75 12.02
C LEU A 78 3.64 -12.15 13.27
N VAL A 79 4.35 -12.08 14.40
CA VAL A 79 3.80 -11.53 15.64
C VAL A 79 3.51 -10.04 15.48
N LYS A 80 4.46 -9.30 14.89
CA LYS A 80 4.30 -7.88 14.58
C LYS A 80 3.26 -7.62 13.50
N ARG A 81 3.18 -8.49 12.50
CA ARG A 81 2.16 -8.41 11.46
C ARG A 81 0.78 -8.52 12.08
N ASP A 82 0.56 -9.53 12.91
CA ASP A 82 -0.73 -9.74 13.57
C ASP A 82 -1.08 -8.57 14.50
N GLU A 83 -0.08 -8.02 15.22
CA GLU A 83 -0.25 -6.80 16.01
C GLU A 83 -0.65 -5.59 15.16
N CYS A 84 0.04 -5.37 14.03
CA CYS A 84 -0.31 -4.32 13.08
C CYS A 84 -1.75 -4.48 12.59
N ILE A 85 -2.13 -5.66 12.13
CA ILE A 85 -3.47 -5.95 11.60
C ILE A 85 -4.54 -5.63 12.66
N ARG A 86 -4.34 -6.08 13.90
CA ARG A 86 -5.28 -5.79 15.01
C ARG A 86 -5.38 -4.29 15.30
N ASN A 87 -4.24 -3.60 15.39
CA ASN A 87 -4.20 -2.17 15.74
C ASN A 87 -4.81 -1.29 14.64
N VAL A 88 -4.45 -1.55 13.38
CA VAL A 88 -5.02 -0.82 12.24
C VAL A 88 -6.51 -1.13 12.12
N GLY A 89 -6.89 -2.40 12.18
CA GLY A 89 -8.29 -2.84 12.12
C GLY A 89 -9.16 -2.20 13.19
N LEU A 90 -8.70 -2.18 14.45
CA LEU A 90 -9.38 -1.50 15.55
C LEU A 90 -9.54 0.01 15.27
N LYS A 91 -8.49 0.68 14.81
CA LYS A 91 -8.55 2.11 14.48
C LYS A 91 -9.58 2.38 13.38
N VAL A 92 -9.60 1.58 12.31
CA VAL A 92 -10.57 1.75 11.22
C VAL A 92 -11.98 1.52 11.75
N ALA A 93 -12.21 0.41 12.46
CA ALA A 93 -13.52 0.06 13.00
C ALA A 93 -14.07 1.11 13.98
N LEU A 94 -13.21 1.71 14.82
CA LEU A 94 -13.59 2.81 15.71
C LEU A 94 -13.94 4.10 14.94
N ASN A 95 -13.20 4.42 13.88
CA ASN A 95 -13.46 5.62 13.07
C ASN A 95 -14.76 5.50 12.26
N THR A 96 -15.07 4.29 11.78
CA THR A 96 -16.27 4.01 10.98
C THR A 96 -17.48 3.67 11.84
N GLY A 97 -17.27 3.21 13.08
CA GLY A 97 -18.31 2.67 13.94
C GLY A 97 -18.88 1.33 13.44
N ASP A 98 -18.10 0.61 12.64
CA ASP A 98 -18.45 -0.66 11.98
C ASP A 98 -17.71 -1.83 12.61
N GLU A 99 -18.39 -2.57 13.49
CA GLU A 99 -17.86 -3.73 14.18
C GLU A 99 -17.53 -4.91 13.26
N THR A 100 -18.03 -4.92 12.01
CA THR A 100 -17.73 -6.01 11.05
C THR A 100 -16.29 -5.97 10.57
N GLN A 101 -15.60 -4.85 10.77
CA GLN A 101 -14.17 -4.66 10.44
C GLN A 101 -13.24 -5.25 11.51
N CYS A 102 -13.79 -5.68 12.65
CA CYS A 102 -13.04 -6.27 13.74
C CYS A 102 -12.75 -7.76 13.51
N GLN A 103 -11.50 -8.16 13.78
CA GLN A 103 -11.07 -9.56 13.72
C GLN A 103 -11.29 -10.33 15.02
N ASP A 104 -11.45 -9.63 16.15
CA ASP A 104 -11.63 -10.25 17.46
C ASP A 104 -12.72 -9.54 18.30
N GLU A 105 -13.11 -10.21 19.39
CA GLU A 105 -14.16 -9.76 20.30
C GLU A 105 -13.76 -8.53 21.13
N ASN A 106 -12.47 -8.32 21.39
CA ASN A 106 -12.01 -7.11 22.08
C ASN A 106 -12.26 -5.88 21.20
N CYS A 107 -11.95 -5.98 19.90
CA CYS A 107 -12.22 -4.93 18.94
C CYS A 107 -13.73 -4.66 18.83
N ARG A 108 -14.56 -5.70 18.66
CA ARG A 108 -16.02 -5.54 18.56
C ARG A 108 -16.61 -4.86 19.79
N SER A 109 -16.20 -5.33 20.98
CA SER A 109 -16.62 -4.76 22.26
C SER A 109 -16.20 -3.29 22.40
N ALA A 110 -15.01 -2.92 21.94
CA ALA A 110 -14.53 -1.54 21.95
C ALA A 110 -15.34 -0.63 21.00
N VAL A 111 -15.69 -1.13 19.81
CA VAL A 111 -16.53 -0.39 18.86
C VAL A 111 -17.94 -0.18 19.41
N LEU A 112 -18.55 -1.24 19.95
CA LEU A 112 -19.87 -1.16 20.59
C LEU A 112 -19.87 -0.18 21.77
N LEU A 113 -18.86 -0.25 22.65
CA LEU A 113 -18.68 0.69 23.75
C LEU A 113 -18.59 2.15 23.26
N SER A 114 -17.74 2.41 22.26
CA SER A 114 -17.57 3.75 21.68
C SER A 114 -18.88 4.28 21.07
N LYS A 115 -19.61 3.41 20.36
CA LYS A 115 -20.91 3.73 19.76
C LYS A 115 -21.98 3.99 20.84
N ALA A 116 -22.04 3.18 21.88
CA ALA A 116 -22.94 3.36 23.01
C ALA A 116 -22.71 4.71 23.70
N ILE A 117 -21.45 5.07 23.98
CA ILE A 117 -21.09 6.32 24.63
C ILE A 117 -21.46 7.54 23.76
N SER A 118 -21.13 7.49 22.47
CA SER A 118 -21.35 8.60 21.54
C SER A 118 -22.82 8.83 21.22
N THR A 119 -23.61 7.76 21.14
CA THR A 119 -25.06 7.83 20.84
C THR A 119 -25.94 7.88 22.08
N LYS A 120 -25.36 7.65 23.27
CA LYS A 120 -26.09 7.45 24.53
C LYS A 120 -27.12 6.32 24.47
N ASP A 121 -26.83 5.28 23.68
CA ASP A 121 -27.67 4.10 23.52
C ASP A 121 -27.17 2.94 24.40
N SER A 122 -27.86 2.72 25.51
CA SER A 122 -27.52 1.63 26.46
C SER A 122 -27.81 0.25 25.89
N SER A 123 -28.65 0.12 24.85
CA SER A 123 -28.93 -1.19 24.23
C SER A 123 -27.71 -1.77 23.51
N LEU A 124 -26.76 -0.92 23.13
CA LEU A 124 -25.48 -1.34 22.56
C LEU A 124 -24.55 -1.96 23.63
N CYS A 125 -24.67 -1.54 24.90
CA CYS A 125 -23.89 -2.15 25.99
C CYS A 125 -24.27 -3.61 26.21
N GLU A 126 -25.53 -3.98 25.97
CA GLU A 126 -26.00 -5.37 26.10
C GLU A 126 -25.37 -6.32 25.08
N GLN A 127 -24.86 -5.79 23.97
CA GLN A 127 -24.18 -6.56 22.93
C GLN A 127 -22.69 -6.79 23.22
N ILE A 128 -22.13 -6.10 24.22
CA ILE A 128 -20.73 -6.28 24.63
C ILE A 128 -20.61 -7.63 25.36
N THR A 129 -19.75 -8.50 24.85
CA THR A 129 -19.53 -9.85 25.38
C THR A 129 -18.53 -9.89 26.54
N ILE A 130 -17.68 -8.87 26.65
CA ILE A 130 -16.70 -8.73 27.73
C ILE A 130 -17.36 -8.05 28.94
N GLU A 131 -17.67 -8.82 29.97
CA GLU A 131 -18.43 -8.37 31.16
C GLU A 131 -17.88 -7.11 31.82
N ALA A 132 -16.55 -6.97 31.93
CA ALA A 132 -15.93 -5.77 32.47
C ALA A 132 -16.26 -4.54 31.62
N MET A 133 -16.10 -4.64 30.29
CA MET A 133 -16.40 -3.54 29.36
C MET A 133 -17.91 -3.25 29.28
N LYS A 134 -18.76 -4.28 29.39
CA LYS A 134 -20.21 -4.13 29.46
C LYS A 134 -20.62 -3.32 30.69
N THR A 135 -20.06 -3.68 31.85
CA THR A 135 -20.31 -2.96 33.10
C THR A 135 -19.88 -1.50 32.98
N ASP A 136 -18.68 -1.24 32.45
CA ASP A 136 -18.19 0.12 32.21
C ASP A 136 -19.09 0.89 31.24
N CYS A 137 -19.55 0.24 30.17
CA CYS A 137 -20.48 0.82 29.20
C CYS A 137 -21.77 1.30 29.86
N LEU A 138 -22.42 0.42 30.63
CA LEU A 138 -23.69 0.72 31.30
C LEU A 138 -23.54 1.91 32.26
N ASN A 139 -22.44 1.99 32.99
CA ASN A 139 -22.14 3.10 33.90
C ASN A 139 -21.87 4.44 33.18
N LEU A 140 -21.33 4.41 31.97
CA LEU A 140 -20.98 5.61 31.18
C LEU A 140 -22.16 6.17 30.36
N VAL A 141 -23.18 5.33 30.12
CA VAL A 141 -24.32 5.63 29.25
C VAL A 141 -25.61 5.88 30.05
N SER A 142 -25.71 5.37 31.29
CA SER A 142 -26.85 5.60 32.20
C SER A 142 -27.06 7.05 32.62
#